data_AF-A0A6P0JR54-F1
#
_entry.id   AF-A0A6P0JR54-F1
#
_cell.length_a   1.000
_cell.length_b   1.000
_cell.length_c   1.000
_cell.angle_alpha   90.00
_cell.angle_beta   90.00
_cell.angle_gamma   90.00
#
_symmetry.space_group_name_H-M   'P 1'
#
loop_
_entity.id
_entity.type
_entity.pdbx_description
1 polymer ?
#
loop_
_entity_poly.entity_id
_entity_poly.type
_entity_poly.pdbx_seq_one_letter_code
_entity_poly.pdbx_strand_id
1 'polypeptide(L)' 'MSKNLQRLGWGLFIVSALFYIAASLRSGDSLGLMGGVFFLVACLVFLVPLSRN' A
#
# COMPACT_ATOMS: atom_id res chain seq x y z
N MET A 1 -0.99 -21.31 -6.64
CA MET A 1 -1.15 -20.20 -5.68
C MET A 1 -2.62 -19.79 -5.67
N SER A 2 -3.32 -19.85 -4.53
CA SER A 2 -4.76 -19.55 -4.47
C SER A 2 -5.02 -18.04 -4.69
N LYS A 3 -5.90 -17.68 -5.62
CA LYS A 3 -6.31 -16.28 -5.90
C LYS A 3 -6.79 -15.52 -4.65
N ASN A 4 -7.23 -16.25 -3.62
CA ASN A 4 -7.66 -15.71 -2.34
C ASN A 4 -6.50 -15.09 -1.54
N LEU A 5 -5.31 -15.68 -1.58
CA LEU A 5 -4.15 -15.19 -0.83
C LEU A 5 -3.62 -13.88 -1.43
N GLN A 6 -3.68 -13.74 -2.76
CA GLN A 6 -3.32 -12.49 -3.43
C GLN A 6 -4.25 -11.35 -2.96
N ARG A 7 -5.58 -11.55 -3.01
CA ARG A 7 -6.56 -10.54 -2.54
C ARG A 7 -6.39 -10.16 -1.06
N LEU A 8 -6.04 -11.12 -0.20
CA LEU A 8 -5.75 -10.88 1.21
C LEU A 8 -4.45 -10.08 1.40
N GLY A 9 -3.38 -10.45 0.70
CA GLY A 9 -2.12 -9.71 0.71
C GLY A 9 -2.29 -8.27 0.23
N TRP A 10 -3.13 -8.07 -0.78
CA TRP A 10 -3.54 -6.76 -1.29
C TRP A 10 -4.17 -5.87 -0.21
N GLY A 11 -5.16 -6.40 0.52
CA GLY A 11 -5.80 -5.68 1.61
C GLY A 11 -4.82 -5.30 2.72
N LEU A 12 -3.93 -6.24 3.12
CA LEU A 12 -2.90 -6.01 4.12
C LEU A 12 -1.93 -4.88 3.71
N PHE A 13 -1.48 -4.86 2.45
CA PHE A 13 -0.58 -3.83 1.93
C PHE A 13 -1.19 -2.42 1.95
N ILE A 14 -2.46 -2.29 1.55
CA ILE A 14 -3.20 -1.01 1.61
C ILE A 14 -3.31 -0.52 3.05
N VAL A 15 -3.65 -1.41 3.99
CA VAL A 15 -3.77 -1.06 5.42
C VAL A 15 -2.43 -0.62 5.99
N SER A 16 -1.33 -1.29 5.65
CA SER A 16 0.01 -0.87 6.06
C SER A 16 0.39 0.52 5.50
N ALA A 17 0.07 0.79 4.23
CA ALA A 17 0.32 2.08 3.61
C ALA A 17 -0.43 3.22 4.32
N LEU A 18 -1.70 3.01 4.67
CA LEU A 18 -2.51 3.98 5.42
C LEU A 18 -1.94 4.26 6.81
N PHE A 19 -1.54 3.22 7.54
CA PHE A 19 -0.89 3.38 8.84
C PHE A 19 0.42 4.16 8.74
N TYR A 20 1.21 3.90 7.70
CA TYR A 20 2.49 4.59 7.49
C TYR A 20 2.31 6.07 7.14
N ILE A 21 1.33 6.40 6.30
CA ILE A 21 0.95 7.79 6.00
C ILE A 21 0.46 8.50 7.27
N ALA A 22 -0.41 7.85 8.05
CA ALA A 22 -0.92 8.40 9.32
C ALA A 22 0.19 8.61 10.36
N ALA A 23 1.15 7.68 10.47
CA ALA A 23 2.30 7.80 11.36
C ALA A 23 3.27 8.93 10.93
N SER A 24 3.49 9.08 9.62
CA SER A 24 4.33 10.14 9.06
C SER A 24 3.71 11.52 9.24
N LEU A 25 2.39 11.63 9.00
CA LEU A 25 1.61 12.84 9.31
C LEU A 25 1.72 13.23 10.79
N ARG A 26 1.66 12.24 11.70
CA ARG A 26 1.78 12.48 13.14
C ARG A 26 3.19 12.93 13.55
N SER A 27 4.22 12.42 12.88
CA SER A 27 5.61 12.73 13.19
C SER A 27 6.10 14.03 12.52
N GLY A 28 5.31 14.60 11.60
CA GLY A 28 5.72 15.76 10.80
C GLY A 28 6.84 15.41 9.80
N ASP A 29 7.07 14.13 9.55
CA ASP A 29 8.15 13.67 8.68
C ASP A 29 7.68 13.66 7.22
N SER A 30 8.06 14.71 6.49
CA SER A 30 7.79 14.86 5.07
C SER A 30 8.42 13.74 4.22
N LEU A 31 9.52 13.13 4.67
CA LEU A 31 10.15 12.01 3.96
C LEU A 31 9.34 10.72 4.14
N GLY A 32 8.89 10.43 5.35
CA GLY A 32 7.95 9.33 5.62
C GLY A 32 6.65 9.49 4.83
N LEU A 33 6.14 10.71 4.69
CA LEU A 33 4.92 10.98 3.92
C LEU A 33 5.13 10.68 2.42
N MET A 34 6.26 11.12 1.85
CA MET A 34 6.66 10.75 0.47
C MET A 34 6.83 9.23 0.31
N GLY A 35 7.48 8.57 1.28
CA GLY A 35 7.65 7.12 1.28
C GLY A 35 6.31 6.37 1.30
N GLY A 36 5.35 6.85 2.10
CA GLY A 36 4.01 6.27 2.20
C GLY A 36 3.20 6.41 0.92
N VAL A 37 3.28 7.58 0.28
CA VAL A 37 2.64 7.82 -1.02
C VAL A 37 3.26 6.93 -2.10
N PHE A 38 4.59 6.82 -2.17
CA PHE A 38 5.27 5.95 -3.14
C PHE A 38 4.92 4.47 -2.92
N PHE A 39 4.84 4.05 -1.67
CA PHE A 39 4.45 2.69 -1.31
C PHE A 39 2.99 2.40 -1.67
N LEU A 40 2.07 3.34 -1.42
CA LEU A 40 0.67 3.23 -1.83
C LEU A 40 0.53 3.14 -3.35
N VAL A 41 1.29 3.94 -4.11
CA VAL A 41 1.32 3.87 -5.58
C VAL A 41 1.88 2.52 -6.05
N ALA A 42 2.99 2.04 -5.46
CA ALA A 42 3.54 0.73 -5.78
C ALA A 42 2.53 -0.40 -5.52
N CYS A 43 1.76 -0.30 -4.44
CA CYS A 43 0.62 -1.18 -4.20
C CYS A 43 -0.37 -1.07 -5.37
N LEU A 44 -0.91 0.10 -5.68
CA LEU A 44 -1.90 0.22 -6.78
C LEU A 44 -1.37 -0.30 -8.13
N VAL A 45 -0.09 -0.05 -8.46
CA VAL A 45 0.55 -0.52 -9.69
C VAL A 45 0.62 -2.04 -9.75
N PHE A 46 0.96 -2.71 -8.65
CA PHE A 46 0.95 -4.17 -8.60
C PHE A 46 -0.50 -4.73 -8.59
N LEU A 47 -1.52 -3.95 -8.20
CA LEU A 47 -2.92 -4.39 -8.15
C LEU A 47 -3.55 -4.44 -9.54
N VAL A 48 -3.24 -3.45 -10.39
CA VAL A 48 -3.74 -3.32 -11.76
C VAL A 48 -3.54 -4.59 -12.61
N PRO A 49 -2.37 -5.24 -12.66
CA PRO A 49 -2.19 -6.47 -13.44
C PRO A 49 -2.99 -7.66 -12.86
N LEU A 50 -3.35 -7.63 -11.57
CA LEU A 50 -4.14 -8.70 -10.95
C LEU A 50 -5.62 -8.65 -11.33
N SER A 51 -6.17 -7.44 -11.53
CA SER A 51 -7.59 -7.24 -11.85
C SER A 51 -7.93 -7.49 -13.32
N ARG A 52 -6.93 -7.64 -14.20
CA ARG A 52 -7.12 -7.93 -15.64
C ARG A 52 -7.00 -9.42 -16.01
N ASN A 53 -6.97 -10.33 -15.03
CA ASN A 53 -6.96 -11.79 -15.22
C ASN A 53 -8.15 -12.46 -14.52
#